data_AF-A0A4Q4BSA3-F1
#
_entry.id   AF-A0A4Q4BSA3-F1
#
_cell.length_a   1.000
_cell.length_b   1.000
_cell.length_c   1.000
_cell.angle_alpha   90.00
_cell.angle_beta   90.00
_cell.angle_gamma   90.00
#
_symmetry.space_group_name_H-M   'P 1'
#
loop_
_entity.id
_entity.type
_entity.pdbx_description
1 polymer ?
#
loop_
_entity_poly.entity_id
_entity_poly.type
_entity_poly.pdbx_seq_one_letter_code
_entity_poly.pdbx_strand_id
1 'polypeptide(L)'
;MSSSPPDLVMPDTMTQRSDWMSRGAPLLQAAPLALVLLLFFVFPLVATGIVSLWNYTEYSLVPDVTSRNYAEMFEGCSNLSDGLCTTFRTYISTLRLCGLVWLCTLVLGFTVSYFLAFHVRSDTVRMALFLVCTAPFLTSNVIRMISWLPLLG
;
A
#
# COMPACT_ATOMS: atom_id res chain seq x y z
N MET A 1 28.28 55.91 -41.58
CA MET A 1 27.66 54.78 -42.29
C MET A 1 27.64 53.61 -41.34
N SER A 2 26.44 53.33 -40.82
CA SER A 2 26.13 52.29 -39.85
C SER A 2 25.72 51.03 -40.60
N SER A 3 26.33 49.89 -40.29
CA SER A 3 25.79 48.58 -40.63
C SER A 3 26.41 47.51 -39.73
N SER A 4 25.80 47.31 -38.56
CA SER A 4 25.96 46.08 -37.78
C SER A 4 25.33 44.91 -38.56
N PRO A 5 25.99 43.75 -38.70
CA PRO A 5 25.34 42.55 -39.21
C PRO A 5 24.39 41.96 -38.14
N PRO A 6 23.33 41.24 -38.56
CA PRO A 6 22.21 40.84 -37.70
C PRO A 6 22.60 39.76 -36.69
N ASP A 7 22.04 39.87 -35.48
CA ASP A 7 22.10 38.83 -34.45
C ASP A 7 21.55 37.52 -35.01
N LEU A 8 22.46 36.58 -35.22
CA LEU A 8 22.17 35.24 -35.72
C LEU A 8 21.52 34.45 -34.57
N VAL A 9 20.19 34.51 -34.51
CA VAL A 9 19.37 33.76 -33.55
C VAL A 9 19.67 32.27 -33.73
N MET A 10 20.46 31.72 -32.81
CA MET A 10 20.75 30.29 -32.74
C MET A 10 19.48 29.57 -32.29
N PRO A 11 18.95 28.59 -33.05
CA PRO A 11 17.66 27.98 -32.73
C PRO A 11 17.75 27.12 -31.46
N ASP A 12 16.78 27.28 -30.54
CA ASP A 12 16.57 26.59 -29.24
C ASP A 12 16.36 25.06 -29.33
N THR A 13 16.99 24.40 -30.28
CA THR A 13 16.85 22.96 -30.55
C THR A 13 17.75 22.10 -29.67
N MET A 14 18.81 22.67 -29.09
CA MET A 14 19.75 21.94 -28.23
C MET A 14 19.31 21.88 -26.77
N THR A 15 18.63 22.91 -26.27
CA THR A 15 18.08 22.97 -24.90
C THR A 15 16.84 22.09 -24.74
N GLN A 16 16.00 22.00 -25.77
CA GLN A 16 14.79 21.18 -25.72
C GLN A 16 15.08 19.67 -25.71
N ARG A 17 16.18 19.20 -26.34
CA ARG A 17 16.50 17.75 -26.45
C ARG A 17 17.06 17.14 -25.16
N SER A 18 17.74 17.92 -24.33
CA SER A 18 18.26 17.47 -23.03
C SER A 18 17.16 17.29 -21.97
N ASP A 19 16.07 18.07 -22.06
CA ASP A 19 14.98 18.04 -21.08
C ASP A 19 14.10 16.78 -21.18
N TRP A 20 13.93 16.20 -22.38
CA TRP A 20 13.19 14.94 -22.54
C TRP A 20 13.97 13.73 -22.04
N MET A 21 15.29 13.71 -22.25
CA MET A 21 16.17 12.64 -21.77
C MET A 21 16.34 12.70 -20.24
N SER A 22 16.45 13.88 -19.65
CA SER A 22 16.59 14.04 -18.19
C SER A 22 15.32 13.64 -17.42
N ARG A 23 14.13 13.81 -18.02
CA ARG A 23 12.85 13.40 -17.45
C ARG A 23 12.59 11.90 -17.53
N GLY A 24 13.08 11.22 -18.58
CA GLY A 24 12.89 9.78 -18.80
C GLY A 24 13.97 8.88 -18.20
N ALA A 25 15.20 9.39 -18.05
CA ALA A 25 16.32 8.67 -17.43
C ALA A 25 16.01 8.07 -16.04
N PRO A 26 15.36 8.78 -15.10
CA PRO A 26 15.04 8.20 -13.79
C PRO A 26 14.00 7.07 -13.87
N LEU A 27 13.01 7.16 -14.77
CA LEU A 27 12.05 6.07 -14.97
C LEU A 27 12.71 4.84 -15.59
N LEU A 28 13.64 5.02 -16.52
CA LEU A 28 14.36 3.92 -17.14
C LEU A 28 15.32 3.22 -16.16
N GLN A 29 15.86 3.97 -15.19
CA GLN A 29 16.70 3.43 -14.12
C GLN A 29 15.92 2.66 -13.05
N ALA A 30 14.67 3.07 -12.77
CA ALA A 30 13.77 2.38 -11.84
C ALA A 30 12.99 1.22 -12.48
N ALA A 31 12.85 1.22 -13.82
CA ALA A 31 12.13 0.21 -14.59
C ALA A 31 12.51 -1.26 -14.28
N PRO A 32 13.80 -1.67 -14.21
CA PRO A 32 14.14 -3.07 -13.98
C PRO A 32 13.68 -3.56 -12.61
N LEU A 33 13.80 -2.74 -11.57
CA LEU A 33 13.37 -3.09 -10.23
C LEU A 33 11.83 -3.10 -10.12
N ALA A 34 11.17 -2.11 -10.73
CA ALA A 34 9.71 -2.05 -10.78
C ALA A 34 9.12 -3.26 -11.53
N LEU A 35 9.75 -3.69 -12.63
CA LEU A 35 9.32 -4.86 -13.40
C LEU A 35 9.44 -6.15 -12.60
N VAL A 36 10.56 -6.36 -11.90
CA VAL A 36 10.74 -7.56 -11.05
C VAL A 36 9.72 -7.58 -9.91
N LEU A 37 9.51 -6.45 -9.22
CA LEU A 37 8.50 -6.36 -8.15
C LEU A 37 7.09 -6.63 -8.68
N LEU A 38 6.73 -6.02 -9.82
CA LEU A 38 5.42 -6.19 -10.41
C LEU A 38 5.21 -7.64 -10.86
N LEU A 39 6.19 -8.25 -11.51
CA LEU A 39 6.08 -9.65 -11.94
C LEU A 39 5.91 -10.57 -10.74
N PHE A 40 6.73 -10.42 -9.69
CA PHE A 40 6.68 -11.28 -8.51
C PHE A 40 5.46 -11.03 -7.61
N PHE A 41 4.82 -9.87 -7.71
CA PHE A 41 3.58 -9.55 -7.00
C PHE A 41 2.33 -9.98 -7.78
N VAL A 42 2.29 -9.69 -9.08
CA VAL A 42 1.14 -9.99 -9.95
C VAL A 42 1.04 -11.47 -10.24
N PHE A 43 2.15 -12.17 -10.46
CA PHE A 43 2.14 -13.61 -10.71
C PHE A 43 1.42 -14.44 -9.62
N PRO A 44 1.77 -14.33 -8.33
CA PRO A 44 1.05 -15.05 -7.27
C PRO A 44 -0.39 -14.56 -7.12
N LEU A 45 -0.69 -13.27 -7.32
CA LEU A 45 -2.05 -12.74 -7.27
C LEU A 45 -2.94 -13.39 -8.34
N VAL A 46 -2.43 -13.52 -9.57
CA VAL A 46 -3.13 -14.18 -10.67
C VAL A 46 -3.30 -15.67 -10.39
N ALA A 47 -2.25 -16.35 -9.89
CA ALA A 47 -2.34 -17.74 -9.50
C ALA A 47 -3.41 -17.98 -8.41
N THR A 48 -3.45 -17.14 -7.38
CA THR A 48 -4.49 -17.18 -6.34
C THR A 48 -5.87 -16.92 -6.94
N GLY A 49 -6.02 -15.97 -7.87
CA GLY A 49 -7.28 -15.69 -8.54
C GLY A 49 -7.80 -16.88 -9.35
N ILE A 50 -6.92 -17.56 -10.10
CA ILE A 50 -7.28 -18.74 -10.89
C ILE A 50 -7.68 -19.90 -9.97
N VAL A 51 -6.90 -20.18 -8.93
CA VAL A 51 -7.20 -21.26 -7.97
C VAL A 51 -8.47 -20.96 -7.16
N SER A 52 -8.78 -19.69 -6.90
CA SER A 52 -10.02 -19.30 -6.21
C SER A 52 -11.29 -19.61 -7.01
N LEU A 53 -11.17 -19.77 -8.34
CA LEU A 53 -12.28 -20.16 -9.22
C LEU A 53 -12.40 -21.68 -9.38
N TRP A 54 -11.44 -22.46 -8.87
CA TRP A 54 -11.48 -23.92 -8.94
C TRP A 54 -12.43 -24.50 -7.90
N ASN A 55 -13.13 -25.56 -8.28
CA ASN A 55 -14.09 -26.22 -7.41
C ASN A 55 -13.36 -27.05 -6.33
N TYR A 56 -13.77 -26.89 -5.07
CA TYR A 56 -13.20 -27.57 -3.92
C TYR A 56 -14.12 -28.72 -3.51
N THR A 57 -13.86 -29.92 -4.02
CA THR A 57 -14.48 -31.15 -3.49
C THR A 57 -13.54 -31.71 -2.43
N GLU A 58 -14.07 -32.16 -1.27
CA GLU A 58 -13.41 -32.57 -0.02
C GLU A 58 -12.02 -33.27 -0.10
N TYR A 59 -11.60 -33.80 -1.26
CA TYR A 59 -10.30 -34.44 -1.47
C TYR A 59 -9.59 -34.13 -2.81
N SER A 60 -10.09 -33.18 -3.64
CA SER A 60 -9.42 -32.82 -4.90
C SER A 60 -9.81 -31.43 -5.41
N LEU A 61 -8.81 -30.65 -5.83
CA LEU A 61 -9.02 -29.43 -6.62
C LEU A 61 -9.21 -29.83 -8.08
N VAL A 62 -10.46 -29.81 -8.53
CA VAL A 62 -10.79 -30.05 -9.94
C VAL A 62 -10.76 -28.70 -10.66
N PRO A 63 -10.03 -28.56 -11.80
CA PRO A 63 -9.98 -27.33 -12.58
C PRO A 63 -11.30 -27.13 -13.33
N ASP A 64 -12.34 -26.82 -12.59
CA ASP A 64 -13.64 -26.41 -13.09
C ASP A 64 -13.89 -24.97 -12.66
N VAL A 65 -14.12 -24.08 -13.63
CA VAL A 65 -14.32 -22.64 -13.37
C VAL A 65 -15.76 -22.48 -12.90
N THR A 66 -15.96 -22.43 -11.59
CA THR A 66 -17.30 -22.33 -10.99
C THR A 66 -17.42 -21.10 -10.10
N SER A 67 -18.53 -20.36 -10.25
CA SER A 67 -18.90 -19.27 -9.33
C SER A 67 -19.62 -19.77 -8.08
N ARG A 68 -19.80 -21.09 -7.96
CA ARG A 68 -20.53 -21.75 -6.87
C ARG A 68 -19.88 -21.50 -5.51
N ASN A 69 -18.54 -21.53 -5.44
CA ASN A 69 -17.77 -21.18 -4.24
C ASN A 69 -18.12 -19.78 -3.69
N TYR A 70 -18.40 -18.81 -4.56
CA TYR A 70 -18.79 -17.46 -4.14
C TYR A 70 -20.28 -17.38 -3.78
N ALA A 71 -21.14 -18.09 -4.51
CA ALA A 71 -22.58 -18.12 -4.24
C ALA A 71 -22.89 -18.79 -2.89
N GLU A 72 -22.23 -19.90 -2.57
CA GLU A 72 -22.39 -20.62 -1.30
C GLU A 72 -21.96 -19.77 -0.08
N MET A 73 -21.01 -18.84 -0.24
CA MET A 73 -20.65 -17.88 0.81
C MET A 73 -21.77 -16.88 1.15
N PHE A 74 -22.74 -16.71 0.25
CA PHE A 74 -23.90 -15.82 0.41
C PHE A 74 -25.24 -16.57 0.52
N GLU A 75 -25.27 -17.89 0.31
CA GLU A 75 -26.43 -18.74 0.55
C GLU A 75 -26.76 -18.78 2.04
N GLY A 76 -27.85 -18.11 2.42
CA GLY A 76 -28.24 -17.90 3.82
C GLY A 76 -28.51 -16.42 4.17
N CYS A 77 -28.09 -15.47 3.31
CA CYS A 77 -28.31 -14.04 3.56
C CYS A 77 -29.65 -13.50 3.05
N SER A 78 -30.48 -14.34 2.42
CA SER A 78 -31.81 -13.99 1.90
C SER A 78 -32.92 -14.01 2.97
N ASN A 79 -32.69 -14.60 4.13
CA ASN A 79 -33.63 -14.58 5.24
C ASN A 79 -33.41 -13.32 6.09
N LEU A 80 -34.05 -12.22 5.69
CA LEU A 80 -34.06 -10.96 6.43
C LEU A 80 -34.70 -11.07 7.83
N SER A 81 -35.29 -12.22 8.17
CA SER A 81 -35.95 -12.49 9.46
C SER A 81 -35.01 -12.91 10.60
N ASP A 82 -33.83 -13.48 10.32
CA ASP A 82 -32.88 -13.98 11.34
C ASP A 82 -31.60 -13.11 11.51
N GLY A 83 -31.52 -11.99 10.78
CA GLY A 83 -30.43 -11.02 10.86
C GLY A 83 -29.34 -11.17 9.80
N LEU A 84 -28.36 -10.25 9.81
CA LEU A 84 -27.20 -10.27 8.93
C LEU A 84 -26.43 -11.59 9.10
N CYS A 85 -26.14 -12.28 7.99
CA CYS A 85 -25.20 -13.41 7.94
C CYS A 85 -23.97 -13.17 8.82
N THR A 86 -23.55 -14.19 9.57
CA THR A 86 -22.35 -14.17 10.42
C THR A 86 -21.11 -13.69 9.67
N THR A 87 -20.99 -14.06 8.39
CA THR A 87 -19.97 -13.56 7.45
C THR A 87 -19.98 -12.03 7.37
N PHE A 88 -21.12 -11.43 6.99
CA PHE A 88 -21.22 -9.98 6.80
C PHE A 88 -21.09 -9.20 8.11
N ARG A 89 -21.62 -9.73 9.22
CA ARG A 89 -21.45 -9.15 10.56
C ARG A 89 -19.98 -9.12 10.99
N THR A 90 -19.21 -10.15 10.64
CA THR A 90 -17.77 -10.21 10.93
C THR A 90 -17.00 -9.21 10.07
N TYR A 91 -17.28 -9.14 8.76
CA TYR A 91 -16.66 -8.14 7.88
C TYR A 91 -16.88 -6.70 8.35
N ILE A 92 -18.12 -6.34 8.72
CA ILE A 92 -18.43 -5.00 9.24
C ILE A 92 -17.67 -4.72 10.54
N SER A 93 -17.61 -5.71 11.44
CA SER A 93 -16.92 -5.54 12.72
C SER A 93 -15.43 -5.30 12.53
N THR A 94 -14.80 -6.04 11.62
CA THR A 94 -13.38 -5.85 11.25
C THR A 94 -13.17 -4.48 10.62
N LEU A 95 -14.00 -4.06 9.66
CA LEU A 95 -13.87 -2.75 9.03
C LEU A 95 -14.06 -1.61 10.03
N ARG A 96 -15.00 -1.74 10.99
CA ARG A 96 -15.19 -0.76 12.05
C ARG A 96 -13.95 -0.63 12.94
N LEU A 97 -13.35 -1.76 13.33
CA LEU A 97 -12.11 -1.76 14.11
C LEU A 97 -10.95 -1.16 13.31
N CYS A 98 -10.76 -1.58 12.05
CA CYS A 98 -9.75 -1.04 11.16
C CYS A 98 -9.91 0.47 10.98
N GLY A 99 -11.13 0.95 10.75
CA GLY A 99 -11.43 2.37 10.59
C GLY A 99 -11.15 3.17 11.86
N LEU A 100 -11.53 2.65 13.04
CA LEU A 100 -11.24 3.28 14.32
C LEU A 100 -9.73 3.35 14.58
N VAL A 101 -9.02 2.23 14.41
CA VAL A 101 -7.57 2.18 14.58
C VAL A 101 -6.88 3.12 13.59
N TRP A 102 -7.30 3.14 12.32
CA TRP A 102 -6.77 4.04 11.30
C TRP A 102 -6.97 5.52 11.66
N LEU A 103 -8.16 5.88 12.15
CA LEU A 103 -8.42 7.26 12.59
C LEU A 103 -7.56 7.63 13.79
N CYS A 104 -7.47 6.74 14.80
CA CYS A 104 -6.63 6.97 15.97
C CYS A 104 -5.16 7.11 15.61
N THR A 105 -4.62 6.23 14.75
CA THR A 105 -3.21 6.30 14.33
C THR A 105 -2.94 7.52 13.46
N LEU A 106 -3.88 7.93 12.61
CA LEU A 106 -3.75 9.15 11.81
C LEU A 106 -3.70 10.39 12.70
N VAL A 107 -4.62 10.52 13.66
CA VAL A 107 -4.65 11.67 14.58
C VAL A 107 -3.39 11.71 15.43
N LEU A 108 -3.00 10.58 16.04
CA LEU A 108 -1.80 10.51 16.88
C LEU A 108 -0.51 10.72 16.07
N GLY A 109 -0.40 10.12 14.89
CA GLY A 109 0.76 10.30 14.01
C GLY A 109 0.88 11.75 13.54
N PHE A 110 -0.23 12.38 13.19
CA PHE A 110 -0.26 13.79 12.79
C PHE A 110 0.16 14.72 13.92
N THR A 111 -0.38 14.55 15.13
CA THR A 111 -0.01 15.40 16.28
C THR A 111 1.46 15.23 16.69
N VAL A 112 1.98 14.00 16.68
CA VAL A 112 3.39 13.72 16.99
C VAL A 112 4.30 14.33 15.94
N SER A 113 4.03 14.10 14.65
CA SER A 113 4.84 14.66 13.56
C SER A 113 4.83 16.18 13.52
N TYR A 114 3.68 16.81 13.81
CA TYR A 114 3.57 18.26 13.97
C TYR A 114 4.49 18.77 15.08
N PHE A 115 4.47 18.13 16.26
CA PHE A 115 5.33 18.52 17.37
C PHE A 115 6.84 18.38 17.03
N LEU A 116 7.23 17.26 16.38
CA LEU A 116 8.61 17.03 15.95
C LEU A 116 9.10 18.07 14.93
N ALA A 117 8.23 18.48 13.99
CA ALA A 117 8.59 19.42 12.94
C ALA A 117 8.75 20.86 13.48
N PHE A 118 7.80 21.31 14.31
CA PHE A 118 7.70 22.71 14.69
C PHE A 118 8.32 23.05 16.06
N HIS A 119 8.36 22.10 17.00
CA HIS A 119 8.84 22.39 18.37
C HIS A 119 10.28 21.96 18.62
N VAL A 120 10.77 20.94 17.91
CA VAL A 120 12.14 20.42 18.10
C VAL A 120 13.13 21.21 17.24
N ARG A 121 13.94 22.05 17.91
CA ARG A 121 15.00 22.88 17.29
C ARG A 121 16.30 22.14 16.97
N SER A 122 16.55 20.99 17.58
CA SER A 122 17.78 20.21 17.39
C SER A 122 17.56 19.05 16.41
N ASP A 123 18.36 18.99 15.34
CA ASP A 123 18.26 17.91 14.35
C ASP A 123 18.57 16.52 14.93
N THR A 124 19.55 16.42 15.83
CA THR A 124 19.90 15.14 16.48
C THR A 124 18.73 14.59 17.29
N VAL A 125 18.03 15.45 18.03
CA VAL A 125 16.86 15.05 18.83
C VAL A 125 15.68 14.66 17.95
N ARG A 126 15.48 15.36 16.82
CA ARG A 126 14.42 15.03 15.85
C ARG A 126 14.64 13.65 15.23
N MET A 127 15.87 13.33 14.82
CA MET A 127 16.21 12.03 14.26
C MET A 127 16.09 10.91 15.29
N ALA A 128 16.53 11.13 16.54
CA ALA A 128 16.37 10.16 17.61
C ALA A 128 14.90 9.87 17.91
N LEU A 129 14.05 10.90 18.06
CA LEU A 129 12.62 10.72 18.29
C LEU A 129 11.92 10.03 17.10
N PHE A 130 12.31 10.34 15.86
CA PHE A 130 11.79 9.66 14.68
C PHE A 130 12.12 8.15 14.70
N LEU A 131 13.34 7.80 15.08
CA LEU A 131 13.77 6.41 15.19
C LEU A 131 13.02 5.67 16.31
N VAL A 132 12.82 6.32 17.46
CA VAL A 132 11.98 5.78 18.56
C VAL A 132 10.53 5.56 18.08
N CYS A 133 9.97 6.48 17.31
CA CYS A 133 8.62 6.30 16.73
C CYS A 133 8.57 5.15 15.70
N THR A 134 9.68 4.83 15.05
CA THR A 134 9.78 3.77 14.01
C THR A 134 10.15 2.39 14.59
N ALA A 135 10.80 2.34 15.76
CA ALA A 135 11.16 1.11 16.47
C ALA A 135 10.02 0.08 16.63
N PRO A 136 8.78 0.45 17.01
CA PRO A 136 7.68 -0.52 17.12
C PRO A 136 7.29 -1.13 15.77
N PHE A 137 7.60 -0.46 14.65
CA PHE A 137 7.36 -1.00 13.30
C PHE A 137 8.49 -1.92 12.84
N LEU A 138 9.72 -1.65 13.24
CA LEU A 138 10.88 -2.51 12.97
C LEU A 138 10.88 -3.79 13.82
N THR A 139 10.03 -3.86 14.84
CA THR A 139 9.84 -5.04 15.69
C THR A 139 8.86 -6.01 15.03
N SER A 140 9.19 -7.30 15.00
CA SER A 140 8.38 -8.31 14.34
C SER A 140 6.96 -8.40 14.93
N ASN A 141 5.97 -8.73 14.08
CA ASN A 141 4.57 -8.88 14.50
C ASN A 141 4.38 -9.92 15.62
N VAL A 142 5.24 -10.93 15.69
CA VAL A 142 5.22 -11.97 16.74
C VAL A 142 5.57 -11.37 18.10
N ILE A 143 6.65 -10.60 18.20
CA ILE A 143 7.06 -9.96 19.46
C ILE A 143 5.98 -8.99 19.93
N ARG A 144 5.38 -8.24 18.99
CA ARG A 144 4.24 -7.36 19.26
C ARG A 144 2.98 -8.08 19.70
N MET A 145 2.86 -9.40 19.55
CA MET A 145 1.75 -10.17 20.13
C MET A 145 2.13 -10.76 21.49
N ILE A 146 3.35 -11.27 21.64
CA ILE A 146 3.83 -11.83 22.92
C ILE A 146 3.93 -10.74 24.00
N SER A 147 4.29 -9.50 23.64
CA SER A 147 4.34 -8.40 24.62
C SER A 147 2.97 -8.00 25.17
N TRP A 148 1.88 -8.36 24.48
CA TRP A 148 0.52 -8.07 24.94
C TRP A 148 -0.04 -9.17 25.84
N LEU A 149 0.48 -10.39 25.77
CA LEU A 149 0.12 -11.49 26.67
C LEU A 149 0.16 -11.06 28.15
N PRO A 150 1.27 -10.52 28.70
CA PRO A 150 1.33 -10.13 30.11
C PRO A 150 0.52 -8.86 30.46
N LEU A 151 0.12 -8.07 29.45
CA LEU A 151 -0.64 -6.82 29.64
C LEU A 151 -2.16 -7.07 29.70
N LEU A 152 -2.63 -8.15 29.08
CA LEU A 152 -4.05 -8.51 29.01
C LEU A 152 -4.40 -9.75 29.85
N GLY A 153 -3.41 -10.54 30.28
CA GLY A 153 -3.58 -11.77 31.08
C GLY A 153 -3.58 -13.02 30.23
#